data_AF-A0A2E5XBQ6-F1
#
_entry.id   AF-A0A2E5XBQ6-F1
#
_cell.length_a   1.000
_cell.length_b   1.000
_cell.length_c   1.000
_cell.angle_alpha   90.00
_cell.angle_beta   90.00
_cell.angle_gamma   90.00
#
_symmetry.space_group_name_H-M   'P 1'
#
loop_
_entity.id
_entity.type
_entity.pdbx_description
1 polymer ?
#
loop_
_entity_poly.entity_id
_entity_poly.type
_entity_poly.pdbx_seq_one_letter_code
_entity_poly.pdbx_strand_id
1 'polypeptide(L)'
;MIKQIIIKNYAIIDSLEIKFQKGFTTITGETGAGKSIILGALNLLLGSRFESINFKDKSRKSIIEGEFILSNNEMKKKLSEYDLDFDKEIIIRREFIFQGKSRIFINDTPVKLDVLKKLSLSLVDIHSQHENLLLTNNIFLINLLDQFCATSFTDFRSILSDYKTLFHHYIEIKSKIEDKKRYIHQDINLDYYKNIINEFNEISNDLS
;
A
#
# COMPACT_ATOMS: atom_id res chain seq x y z
N MET A 1 8.25 -8.89 -14.20
CA MET A 1 8.04 -10.36 -14.29
C MET A 1 8.91 -11.03 -13.24
N ILE A 2 8.39 -12.03 -12.52
CA ILE A 2 9.24 -12.84 -11.61
C ILE A 2 10.20 -13.72 -12.43
N LYS A 3 11.48 -13.70 -12.06
CA LYS A 3 12.55 -14.49 -12.67
C LYS A 3 12.92 -15.67 -11.78
N GLN A 4 12.92 -15.46 -10.47
CA GLN A 4 13.30 -16.49 -9.51
C GLN A 4 12.57 -16.28 -8.18
N ILE A 5 12.30 -17.39 -7.48
CA ILE A 5 11.92 -17.39 -6.07
C ILE A 5 12.78 -18.40 -5.30
N ILE A 6 13.23 -17.97 -4.13
CA ILE A 6 13.96 -18.79 -3.15
C ILE A 6 13.12 -18.82 -1.88
N ILE A 7 12.86 -20.02 -1.37
CA ILE A 7 12.10 -20.25 -0.15
C ILE A 7 12.96 -21.11 0.79
N LYS A 8 13.19 -20.63 2.01
CA LYS A 8 13.91 -21.37 3.04
C LYS A 8 13.10 -21.43 4.32
N ASN A 9 13.05 -22.62 4.92
CA ASN A 9 12.39 -22.88 6.20
C ASN A 9 10.93 -22.39 6.24
N TYR A 10 10.07 -22.92 5.36
CA TYR A 10 8.66 -22.51 5.24
C TYR A 10 7.75 -23.71 4.95
N ALA A 11 6.68 -23.87 5.73
CA ALA A 11 5.82 -25.04 5.72
C ALA A 11 6.63 -26.36 5.80
N ILE A 12 6.55 -27.21 4.78
CA ILE A 12 7.35 -28.45 4.69
C ILE A 12 8.70 -28.26 3.97
N ILE A 13 8.93 -27.08 3.39
CA ILE A 13 10.13 -26.74 2.59
C ILE A 13 11.28 -26.39 3.52
N ASP A 14 12.42 -27.09 3.36
CA ASP A 14 13.68 -26.67 3.99
C ASP A 14 14.41 -25.64 3.13
N SER A 15 14.61 -25.96 1.85
CA SER A 15 15.12 -25.04 0.83
C SER A 15 14.49 -25.40 -0.52
N LEU A 16 14.04 -24.38 -1.25
CA LEU A 16 13.50 -24.50 -2.60
C LEU A 16 13.94 -23.30 -3.42
N GLU A 17 14.34 -23.55 -4.66
CA GLU A 17 14.67 -22.54 -5.65
C GLU A 17 13.90 -22.87 -6.93
N ILE A 18 13.12 -21.91 -7.43
CA ILE A 18 12.38 -22.04 -8.68
C ILE A 18 12.78 -20.87 -9.59
N LYS A 19 13.19 -21.20 -10.81
CA LYS A 19 13.45 -20.21 -11.88
C LYS A 19 12.29 -20.21 -12.85
N PHE A 20 11.69 -19.04 -13.04
CA PHE A 20 10.57 -18.84 -13.94
C PHE A 20 11.07 -18.42 -15.32
N GLN A 21 10.47 -19.00 -16.35
CA GLN A 21 10.68 -18.58 -17.72
C GLN A 21 9.63 -17.57 -18.14
N LYS A 22 9.94 -16.78 -19.16
CA LYS A 22 8.99 -15.81 -19.73
C LYS A 22 7.81 -16.54 -20.35
N GLY A 23 6.61 -16.02 -20.13
CA GLY A 23 5.37 -16.55 -20.69
C GLY A 23 4.58 -17.33 -19.64
N PHE A 24 4.15 -18.54 -20.01
CA PHE A 24 3.26 -19.35 -19.20
C PHE A 24 4.04 -20.44 -18.46
N THR A 25 3.95 -20.45 -17.12
CA THR A 25 4.52 -21.50 -16.28
C THR A 25 3.40 -22.27 -15.60
N THR A 26 3.37 -23.59 -15.79
CA THR A 26 2.42 -24.49 -15.12
C THR A 26 3.11 -25.19 -13.96
N ILE A 27 2.53 -25.10 -12.77
CA ILE A 27 2.95 -25.88 -11.60
C ILE A 27 1.97 -27.04 -11.44
N THR A 28 2.46 -28.27 -11.54
CA THR A 28 1.68 -29.50 -11.36
C THR A 28 2.11 -30.22 -10.08
N GLY A 29 1.26 -31.12 -9.57
CA GLY A 29 1.54 -31.93 -8.39
C GLY A 29 0.35 -32.82 -8.02
N GLU A 30 0.58 -33.78 -7.14
CA GLU A 30 -0.40 -34.82 -6.78
C GLU A 30 -1.53 -34.29 -5.90
N THR A 31 -1.20 -33.55 -4.83
CA THR A 31 -2.16 -33.19 -3.76
C THR A 31 -2.47 -31.70 -3.64
N GLY A 32 -2.05 -30.88 -4.61
CA GLY A 32 -2.29 -29.41 -4.61
C GLY A 32 -1.59 -28.62 -3.50
N ALA A 33 -1.13 -29.28 -2.43
CA ALA A 33 -0.45 -28.68 -1.28
C ALA A 33 0.82 -27.92 -1.70
N GLY A 34 1.63 -28.48 -2.61
CA GLY A 34 2.84 -27.82 -3.12
C GLY A 34 2.54 -26.49 -3.83
N LYS A 35 1.47 -26.46 -4.64
CA LYS A 35 1.02 -25.23 -5.31
C LYS A 35 0.57 -24.19 -4.29
N SER A 36 -0.23 -24.58 -3.30
CA SER A 36 -0.71 -23.67 -2.26
C SER A 36 0.43 -23.11 -1.41
N ILE A 37 1.46 -23.92 -1.12
CA ILE A 37 2.64 -23.45 -0.39
C ILE A 37 3.42 -22.41 -1.20
N ILE A 38 3.65 -22.65 -2.49
CA ILE A 38 4.35 -21.68 -3.36
C ILE A 38 3.55 -20.38 -3.47
N LEU A 39 2.23 -20.47 -3.67
CA LEU A 39 1.36 -19.29 -3.70
C LEU A 39 1.34 -18.55 -2.36
N GLY A 40 1.31 -19.26 -1.23
CA GLY A 40 1.41 -18.66 0.10
C GLY A 40 2.73 -17.91 0.30
N ALA A 41 3.84 -18.48 -0.17
CA ALA A 41 5.14 -17.82 -0.12
C ALA A 41 5.19 -16.57 -1.00
N LEU A 42 4.62 -16.62 -2.21
CA LEU A 42 4.50 -15.45 -3.08
C LEU A 42 3.64 -14.35 -2.46
N ASN A 43 2.49 -14.69 -1.88
CA ASN A 43 1.64 -13.73 -1.16
C ASN A 43 2.40 -13.03 -0.03
N LEU A 44 3.16 -13.80 0.75
CA LEU A 44 4.02 -13.25 1.80
C LEU A 44 5.07 -12.33 1.22
N LEU A 45 5.79 -12.74 0.17
CA LEU A 45 6.80 -11.92 -0.50
C LEU A 45 6.23 -10.57 -0.96
N LEU A 46 4.98 -10.54 -1.41
CA LEU A 46 4.30 -9.35 -1.93
C LEU A 46 3.63 -8.47 -0.84
N GLY A 47 3.81 -8.81 0.43
CA GLY A 47 3.41 -7.97 1.55
C GLY A 47 2.12 -8.38 2.26
N SER A 48 1.65 -9.62 2.08
CA SER A 48 0.61 -10.16 2.96
C SER A 48 1.09 -10.24 4.42
N ARG A 49 0.14 -10.22 5.37
CA ARG A 49 0.47 -10.21 6.81
C ARG A 49 1.06 -11.55 7.27
N PHE A 50 1.90 -11.44 8.30
CA PHE A 50 2.71 -12.51 8.88
C PHE A 50 1.93 -13.53 9.73
N GLU A 51 0.66 -13.27 10.06
CA GLU A 51 -0.15 -14.03 11.04
C GLU A 51 -0.34 -15.52 10.70
N SER A 52 0.07 -15.98 9.51
CA SER A 52 -0.07 -17.36 9.02
C SER A 52 1.23 -18.01 8.52
N ILE A 53 2.42 -17.58 8.96
CA ILE A 53 3.65 -18.32 8.60
C ILE A 53 3.78 -19.60 9.42
N ASN A 54 3.76 -20.73 8.70
CA ASN A 54 4.18 -22.01 9.21
C ASN A 54 5.70 -22.16 9.02
N PHE A 55 6.45 -22.20 10.11
CA PHE A 55 7.88 -22.51 10.10
C PHE A 55 8.08 -24.03 10.08
N LYS A 56 9.01 -24.53 9.26
CA LYS A 56 9.44 -25.93 9.33
C LYS A 56 10.22 -26.19 10.62
N ASP A 57 11.11 -25.26 10.94
CA ASP A 57 11.95 -25.24 12.12
C ASP A 57 11.89 -23.86 12.77
N LYS A 58 11.35 -23.81 13.98
CA LYS A 58 11.15 -22.57 14.75
C LYS A 58 12.46 -21.97 15.27
N SER A 59 13.56 -22.72 15.26
CA SER A 59 14.89 -22.23 15.70
C SER A 59 15.63 -21.45 14.61
N ARG A 60 15.24 -21.60 13.34
CA ARG A 60 15.86 -20.93 12.20
C ARG A 60 14.96 -19.81 11.67
N LYS A 61 15.56 -18.78 11.06
CA LYS A 61 14.78 -17.79 10.30
C LYS A 61 14.18 -18.42 9.04
N SER A 62 12.99 -17.98 8.66
CA SER A 62 12.38 -18.26 7.36
C SER A 62 12.73 -17.13 6.40
N ILE A 63 13.08 -17.48 5.16
CA ILE A 63 13.48 -16.49 4.14
C ILE A 63 12.68 -16.77 2.89
N ILE A 64 12.03 -15.74 2.38
CA ILE A 64 11.37 -15.76 1.07
C ILE A 64 11.98 -14.61 0.27
N GLU A 65 12.63 -14.94 -0.83
CA GLU A 65 13.29 -13.99 -1.71
C GLU A 65 12.79 -14.18 -3.13
N GLY A 66 12.51 -13.09 -3.83
CA GLY A 66 12.13 -13.13 -5.23
C GLY A 66 12.85 -12.06 -6.02
N GLU A 67 13.25 -12.46 -7.22
CA GLU A 67 13.91 -11.61 -8.19
C GLU A 67 12.91 -11.28 -9.30
N PHE A 68 12.78 -9.99 -9.61
CA PHE A 68 11.86 -9.51 -10.63
C PHE A 68 12.59 -8.69 -11.67
N ILE A 69 12.28 -8.93 -12.94
CA ILE A 69 12.72 -8.09 -14.06
C ILE A 69 11.70 -6.96 -14.23
N LEU A 70 12.17 -5.72 -14.18
CA LEU A 70 11.39 -4.52 -14.40
C LEU A 70 11.39 -4.16 -15.89
N SER A 71 10.20 -3.99 -16.46
CA SER A 71 10.01 -3.59 -17.87
C SER A 71 9.37 -2.22 -18.03
N ASN A 72 9.07 -1.52 -16.93
CA ASN A 72 8.27 -0.28 -16.94
C ASN A 72 9.02 0.89 -16.28
N ASN A 73 9.04 2.05 -16.95
CA ASN A 73 9.56 3.32 -16.44
C ASN A 73 8.78 3.85 -15.24
N GLU A 74 7.51 3.46 -15.07
CA GLU A 74 6.70 3.87 -13.92
C GLU A 74 7.27 3.34 -12.59
N MET A 75 7.84 2.14 -12.60
CA MET A 75 8.48 1.58 -11.40
C MET A 75 9.72 2.36 -10.99
N LYS A 76 10.46 2.92 -11.94
CA LYS A 76 11.59 3.79 -11.64
C LYS A 76 11.18 4.99 -10.80
N LYS A 77 10.05 5.62 -11.13
CA LYS A 77 9.51 6.76 -10.36
C LYS A 77 9.11 6.34 -8.93
N LYS A 78 8.36 5.23 -8.80
CA LYS A 78 7.94 4.74 -7.49
C LYS A 78 9.11 4.35 -6.59
N LEU A 79 10.18 3.78 -7.14
CA LEU A 79 11.38 3.45 -6.37
C LEU A 79 12.11 4.72 -5.90
N SER A 80 12.24 5.73 -6.78
CA SER A 80 12.85 7.01 -6.41
C SER A 80 12.08 7.78 -5.32
N GLU A 81 10.75 7.61 -5.23
CA GLU A 81 9.95 8.21 -4.14
C GLU A 81 10.31 7.67 -2.75
N TYR A 82 10.94 6.50 -2.68
CA TYR A 82 11.33 5.83 -1.43
C TYR A 82 12.85 5.72 -1.28
N ASP A 83 13.62 6.50 -2.05
CA ASP A 83 15.09 6.46 -2.08
C ASP A 83 15.66 5.05 -2.34
N LEU A 84 14.96 4.26 -3.17
CA LEU A 84 15.39 2.91 -3.57
C LEU A 84 16.08 2.95 -4.92
N ASP A 85 17.23 2.28 -5.00
CA ASP A 85 17.99 2.17 -6.23
C ASP A 85 17.20 1.42 -7.31
N PHE A 86 17.16 2.01 -8.50
CA PHE A 86 16.56 1.39 -9.67
C PHE A 86 17.63 0.63 -10.46
N ASP A 87 17.40 -0.66 -10.64
CA ASP A 87 18.11 -1.49 -11.60
C ASP A 87 17.07 -2.23 -12.47
N LYS A 88 17.52 -2.85 -13.57
CA LYS A 88 16.68 -3.69 -14.44
C LYS A 88 16.09 -4.88 -13.68
N GLU A 89 16.79 -5.33 -12.64
CA GLU A 89 16.37 -6.40 -11.75
C GLU A 89 16.16 -5.84 -10.35
N ILE A 90 15.11 -6.30 -9.67
CA ILE A 90 14.82 -5.93 -8.29
C ILE A 90 14.74 -7.21 -7.46
N ILE A 91 15.43 -7.20 -6.34
CA ILE A 91 15.43 -8.31 -5.39
C ILE A 91 14.63 -7.88 -4.18
N ILE A 92 13.57 -8.63 -3.89
CA ILE A 92 12.76 -8.45 -2.69
C ILE A 92 13.04 -9.64 -1.77
N ARG A 93 13.45 -9.37 -0.53
CA ARG A 93 13.68 -10.40 0.48
C ARG A 93 12.85 -10.11 1.71
N ARG A 94 12.06 -11.10 2.16
CA ARG A 94 11.42 -11.10 3.47
C ARG A 94 12.07 -12.12 4.37
N GLU A 95 12.40 -11.69 5.57
CA GLU A 95 12.91 -12.55 6.63
C GLU A 95 11.92 -12.58 7.79
N PHE A 96 11.69 -13.78 8.31
CA PHE A 96 10.79 -14.01 9.42
C PHE A 96 11.50 -14.80 10.52
N ILE A 97 11.25 -14.41 11.77
CA ILE A 97 11.81 -15.05 12.95
C ILE A 97 10.65 -15.49 13.81
N PHE A 98 10.72 -16.71 14.36
CA PHE A 98 9.68 -17.20 15.25
C PHE A 98 9.55 -16.28 16.47
N GLN A 99 8.34 -15.78 16.74
CA GLN A 99 8.05 -14.79 17.80
C GLN A 99 8.86 -13.48 17.71
N GLY A 100 9.43 -13.16 16.55
CA GLY A 100 10.25 -11.97 16.32
C GLY A 100 9.63 -10.99 15.32
N LYS A 101 10.35 -9.89 15.08
CA LYS A 101 9.98 -8.92 14.04
C LYS A 101 10.36 -9.47 12.66
N SER A 102 9.43 -9.37 11.70
CA SER A 102 9.75 -9.61 10.29
C SER A 102 10.56 -8.45 9.72
N ARG A 103 11.51 -8.76 8.83
CA ARG A 103 12.30 -7.77 8.10
C ARG A 103 12.01 -7.87 6.61
N ILE A 104 12.12 -6.74 5.91
CA ILE A 104 11.86 -6.64 4.48
C ILE A 104 13.00 -5.84 3.89
N PHE A 105 13.55 -6.35 2.79
CA PHE A 105 14.62 -5.73 2.04
C PHE A 105 14.21 -5.63 0.57
N ILE A 106 14.55 -4.51 -0.04
CA ILE A 106 14.47 -4.29 -1.48
C ILE A 106 15.84 -3.82 -1.93
N ASN A 107 16.52 -4.54 -2.82
CA ASN A 107 17.90 -4.27 -3.25
C ASN A 107 18.81 -4.01 -2.03
N ASP A 108 18.77 -4.93 -1.06
CA ASP A 108 19.48 -4.87 0.23
C ASP A 108 19.15 -3.69 1.16
N THR A 109 18.25 -2.79 0.76
CA THR A 109 17.79 -1.66 1.57
C THR A 109 16.58 -2.08 2.42
N PRO A 110 16.58 -1.86 3.75
CA PRO A 110 15.45 -2.19 4.60
C PRO A 110 14.25 -1.28 4.32
N VAL A 111 13.07 -1.87 4.14
CA VAL A 111 11.83 -1.13 3.83
C VAL A 111 10.68 -1.45 4.77
N LYS A 112 9.71 -0.54 4.87
CA LYS A 112 8.46 -0.76 5.60
C LYS A 112 7.50 -1.63 4.80
N LEU A 113 6.63 -2.37 5.50
CA LEU A 113 5.62 -3.24 4.87
C LEU A 113 4.68 -2.47 3.93
N ASP A 114 4.29 -1.25 4.31
CA ASP A 114 3.38 -0.44 3.49
C ASP A 114 4.02 0.01 2.17
N VAL A 115 5.33 0.25 2.17
CA VAL A 115 6.10 0.55 0.96
C VAL A 115 6.11 -0.68 0.05
N LEU A 116 6.43 -1.86 0.61
CA LEU A 116 6.40 -3.11 -0.13
C LEU A 116 5.03 -3.36 -0.78
N LYS A 117 3.94 -3.17 -0.03
CA LYS A 117 2.57 -3.36 -0.56
C LYS A 117 2.25 -2.44 -1.73
N LYS A 118 2.68 -1.18 -1.68
CA LYS A 118 2.46 -0.23 -2.78
C LYS A 118 3.25 -0.62 -4.03
N LEU A 119 4.48 -1.11 -3.85
CA LEU A 119 5.34 -1.54 -4.96
C LEU A 119 4.85 -2.87 -5.55
N SER A 120 4.44 -3.83 -4.71
CA SER A 120 4.07 -5.18 -5.12
C SER A 120 2.85 -5.23 -6.04
N LEU A 121 1.89 -4.32 -5.86
CA LEU A 121 0.73 -4.14 -6.76
C LEU A 121 1.11 -3.88 -8.22
N SER A 122 2.31 -3.36 -8.48
CA SER A 122 2.81 -3.11 -9.84
C SER A 122 3.73 -4.23 -10.36
N LEU A 123 4.08 -5.22 -9.53
CA LEU A 123 5.03 -6.28 -9.87
C LEU A 123 4.34 -7.60 -10.21
N VAL A 124 3.30 -7.96 -9.46
CA VAL A 124 2.60 -9.25 -9.58
C VAL A 124 1.12 -9.06 -9.26
N ASP A 125 0.27 -9.69 -10.06
CA ASP A 125 -1.14 -9.93 -9.73
C ASP A 125 -1.33 -11.41 -9.38
N ILE A 126 -2.02 -11.70 -8.28
CA ILE A 126 -2.31 -13.06 -7.81
C ILE A 126 -3.81 -13.26 -7.81
N HIS A 127 -4.27 -14.20 -8.64
CA HIS A 127 -5.64 -14.68 -8.66
C HIS A 127 -5.70 -16.06 -8.00
N SER A 128 -6.22 -16.12 -6.78
CA SER A 128 -6.47 -17.37 -6.07
C SER A 128 -7.98 -17.60 -5.88
N GLN A 129 -8.37 -18.81 -5.48
CA GLN A 129 -9.78 -19.21 -5.35
C GLN A 129 -10.56 -18.35 -4.31
N HIS A 130 -9.87 -17.53 -3.52
CA HIS A 130 -10.47 -16.64 -2.50
C HIS A 130 -9.92 -15.20 -2.47
N GLU A 131 -9.03 -14.79 -3.39
CA GLU A 131 -8.48 -13.44 -3.43
C GLU A 131 -8.71 -12.79 -4.79
N ASN A 132 -9.72 -11.92 -4.85
CA ASN A 132 -9.89 -10.91 -5.89
C ASN A 132 -9.61 -9.56 -5.25
N LEU A 133 -8.38 -9.04 -5.38
CA LEU A 133 -8.00 -7.74 -4.81
C LEU A 133 -7.98 -6.62 -5.85
N LEU A 134 -7.75 -6.91 -7.14
CA LEU A 134 -7.69 -5.87 -8.18
C LEU A 134 -9.07 -5.54 -8.77
N LEU A 135 -9.88 -6.56 -9.09
CA LEU A 135 -11.25 -6.34 -9.61
C LEU A 135 -12.22 -5.81 -8.55
N THR A 136 -11.90 -5.91 -7.26
CA THR A 136 -12.68 -5.32 -6.17
C THR A 136 -12.15 -3.96 -5.74
N ASN A 137 -10.99 -3.53 -6.26
CA ASN A 137 -10.42 -2.23 -5.95
C ASN A 137 -11.12 -1.15 -6.78
N ASN A 138 -11.96 -0.35 -6.13
CA ASN A 138 -12.68 0.75 -6.76
C ASN A 138 -11.76 1.73 -7.51
N ILE A 139 -10.55 1.98 -7.02
CA ILE A 139 -9.60 2.88 -7.68
C ILE A 139 -9.11 2.25 -8.99
N PHE A 140 -8.86 0.94 -8.99
CA PHE A 140 -8.45 0.21 -10.20
C PHE A 140 -9.58 0.21 -11.24
N LEU A 141 -10.82 -0.08 -10.83
CA LEU A 141 -11.99 -0.05 -11.71
C LEU A 141 -12.22 1.32 -12.33
N ILE A 142 -12.11 2.40 -11.54
CA ILE A 142 -12.23 3.78 -12.04
C ILE A 142 -11.12 4.07 -13.05
N ASN A 143 -9.86 3.74 -12.74
CA ASN A 143 -8.75 3.97 -13.66
C ASN A 143 -8.90 3.19 -14.98
N LEU A 144 -9.40 1.95 -14.91
CA LEU A 144 -9.68 1.13 -16.09
C LEU A 144 -10.77 1.77 -16.95
N LEU A 145 -11.86 2.23 -16.32
CA LEU A 145 -12.95 2.93 -17.00
C LEU A 145 -12.46 4.24 -17.63
N ASP A 146 -11.66 5.02 -16.90
CA ASP A 146 -11.06 6.27 -17.40
C ASP A 146 -10.16 6.01 -18.61
N GLN A 147 -9.37 4.94 -18.59
CA GLN A 147 -8.54 4.56 -19.74
C GLN A 147 -9.38 4.17 -20.94
N PHE A 148 -10.42 3.35 -20.74
CA PHE A 148 -11.34 2.98 -21.81
C PHE A 148 -12.00 4.22 -22.42
N CYS A 149 -12.60 5.08 -21.58
CA CYS A 149 -13.23 6.31 -22.01
C CYS A 149 -12.26 7.25 -22.73
N ALA A 150 -11.01 7.34 -22.27
CA ALA A 150 -9.98 8.15 -22.91
C ALA A 150 -9.51 7.63 -24.28
N THR A 151 -9.85 6.38 -24.63
CA THR A 151 -9.62 5.82 -25.97
C THR A 151 -10.87 5.86 -26.83
N SER A 152 -12.06 5.67 -26.24
CA SER A 152 -13.33 5.61 -26.97
C SER A 152 -13.97 6.98 -27.24
N PHE A 153 -13.63 8.00 -26.45
CA PHE A 153 -14.19 9.34 -26.57
C PHE A 153 -13.07 10.39 -26.64
N THR A 154 -13.06 11.18 -27.72
CA THR A 154 -11.99 12.16 -28.01
C THR A 154 -11.88 13.24 -26.94
N ASP A 155 -13.02 13.70 -26.43
CA ASP A 155 -13.10 14.89 -25.56
C ASP A 155 -12.95 14.52 -24.08
N PHE A 156 -12.95 13.23 -23.75
CA PHE A 156 -12.96 12.74 -22.36
C PHE A 156 -11.77 13.25 -21.56
N ARG A 157 -10.57 13.29 -22.16
CA ARG A 157 -9.37 13.79 -21.47
C ARG A 157 -9.49 15.27 -21.09
N SER A 158 -10.09 16.08 -21.97
CA SER A 158 -10.34 17.51 -21.70
C SER A 158 -11.35 17.66 -20.56
N ILE A 159 -12.50 16.99 -20.68
CA ILE A 159 -13.58 17.06 -19.69
C ILE A 159 -13.11 16.58 -18.31
N LEU A 160 -12.34 15.48 -18.27
CA LEU A 160 -11.78 14.95 -17.03
C LEU A 160 -10.80 15.93 -16.37
N SER A 161 -10.00 16.65 -17.17
CA SER A 161 -9.08 17.68 -16.68
C SER A 161 -9.84 18.88 -16.10
N ASP A 162 -10.87 19.35 -16.80
CA ASP A 162 -11.70 20.46 -16.34
C ASP A 162 -12.44 20.10 -15.05
N TYR A 163 -13.02 18.90 -15.00
CA TYR A 163 -13.64 18.36 -13.79
C TYR A 163 -12.67 18.32 -12.61
N LYS A 164 -11.46 17.76 -12.80
CA LYS A 164 -10.44 17.69 -11.73
C LYS A 164 -10.08 19.07 -11.20
N THR A 165 -9.93 20.05 -12.08
CA THR A 165 -9.60 21.43 -11.72
C THR A 165 -10.73 22.07 -10.90
N LEU A 166 -11.97 21.96 -11.36
CA LEU A 166 -13.16 22.44 -10.64
C LEU A 166 -13.32 21.77 -9.28
N PHE A 167 -13.09 20.45 -9.22
CA PHE A 167 -13.22 19.68 -7.98
C PHE A 167 -12.15 20.05 -6.96
N HIS A 168 -10.90 20.25 -7.38
CA HIS A 168 -9.84 20.77 -6.51
C HIS A 168 -10.21 22.13 -5.93
N HIS A 169 -10.71 23.04 -6.77
CA HIS A 169 -11.13 24.37 -6.32
C HIS A 169 -12.30 24.29 -5.31
N TYR A 170 -13.27 23.41 -5.55
CA TYR A 170 -14.36 23.14 -4.61
C TYR A 170 -13.84 22.66 -3.25
N ILE A 171 -12.91 21.69 -3.23
CA ILE A 171 -12.31 21.17 -1.99
C ILE A 171 -11.60 22.29 -1.23
N GLU A 172 -10.81 23.13 -1.90
CA GLU A 172 -10.12 24.25 -1.26
C GLU A 172 -11.09 25.25 -0.63
N ILE A 173 -12.15 25.64 -1.35
CA ILE A 173 -13.17 26.56 -0.82
C ILE A 173 -13.87 25.93 0.38
N LYS A 174 -14.23 24.65 0.29
CA LYS A 174 -14.87 23.92 1.39
C LYS A 174 -13.99 23.89 2.63
N SER A 175 -12.69 23.61 2.49
CA SER A 175 -11.72 23.66 3.59
C SER A 175 -11.66 25.04 4.22
N LYS A 176 -11.56 26.11 3.41
CA LYS A 176 -11.54 27.50 3.89
C LYS A 176 -12.81 27.87 4.67
N ILE A 177 -13.96 27.36 4.25
CA ILE A 177 -15.24 27.56 4.96
C ILE A 177 -15.23 26.83 6.30
N GLU A 178 -14.77 25.58 6.33
CA GLU A 178 -14.67 24.80 7.57
C GLU A 178 -13.71 25.45 8.56
N ASP A 179 -12.56 25.93 8.10
CA ASP A 179 -11.59 26.66 8.93
C ASP A 179 -12.20 27.94 9.50
N LYS A 180 -12.86 28.76 8.67
CA LYS A 180 -13.55 29.98 9.15
C LYS A 180 -14.66 29.68 10.15
N LYS A 181 -15.43 28.60 9.96
CA LYS A 181 -16.44 28.16 10.93
C LYS A 181 -15.83 27.77 12.28
N ARG A 182 -14.66 27.11 12.27
CA ARG A 182 -13.93 26.79 13.51
C ARG A 182 -13.45 28.04 14.23
N TYR A 183 -12.94 29.04 13.51
CA TYR A 183 -12.57 30.34 14.10
C TYR A 183 -13.76 31.04 14.75
N ILE A 184 -14.91 31.10 14.06
CA ILE A 184 -16.14 31.71 14.60
C ILE A 184 -16.64 30.97 15.86
N HIS A 185 -16.50 29.65 15.93
CA HIS A 185 -16.85 28.90 17.15
C HIS A 185 -15.87 29.11 18.31
N GLN A 186 -14.61 29.48 18.05
CA GLN A 186 -13.67 29.85 19.12
C GLN A 186 -13.97 31.24 19.71
N ASP A 187 -14.52 32.16 18.90
CA ASP A 187 -14.98 33.49 19.35
C ASP A 187 -16.18 33.44 20.29
N ILE A 188 -16.87 32.30 20.45
CA ILE A 188 -17.93 32.12 21.47
C ILE A 188 -17.35 32.23 22.90
N ASN A 189 -16.03 32.10 23.08
CA ASN A 189 -15.38 32.46 24.34
C ASN A 189 -15.50 33.96 24.69
N LEU A 190 -15.81 34.85 23.74
CA LEU A 190 -16.05 36.27 24.05
C LEU A 190 -17.28 36.47 24.91
N ASP A 191 -18.33 35.66 24.77
CA ASP A 191 -19.49 35.75 25.65
C ASP A 191 -19.18 35.21 27.06
N TYR A 192 -18.32 34.20 27.16
CA TYR A 192 -17.77 33.75 28.45
C TYR A 192 -16.92 34.85 29.12
N TYR A 193 -16.02 35.50 28.38
CA TYR A 193 -15.21 36.61 28.91
C TYR A 193 -16.06 37.85 29.23
N LYS A 194 -17.10 38.17 28.43
CA LYS A 194 -18.05 39.24 28.75
C LYS A 194 -18.83 38.95 30.03
N ASN A 195 -19.24 37.70 30.26
CA ASN A 195 -19.93 37.31 31.47
C ASN A 195 -19.01 37.44 32.70
N ILE A 196 -17.74 37.02 32.60
CA ILE A 196 -16.75 37.23 33.68
C ILE A 196 -16.53 38.72 33.96
N ILE A 197 -16.41 39.55 32.92
CA ILE A 197 -16.22 41.00 33.08
C ILE A 197 -17.45 41.64 33.73
N ASN A 198 -18.66 41.20 33.37
CA ASN A 198 -19.89 41.68 33.99
C ASN A 198 -19.99 41.27 35.46
N GLU A 199 -19.68 40.01 35.81
CA GLU A 199 -19.62 39.55 37.21
C GLU A 199 -18.60 40.36 38.03
N PHE A 200 -17.43 40.65 37.46
CA PHE A 200 -16.42 41.49 38.13
C PHE A 200 -16.93 42.92 38.39
N ASN A 201 -17.66 43.50 37.44
CA ASN A 201 -18.22 44.84 37.59
C ASN A 201 -19.35 44.89 38.61
N GLU A 202 -20.20 43.85 38.68
CA GLU A 202 -21.25 43.74 39.70
C GLU A 202 -20.66 43.65 41.11
N ILE A 203 -19.63 42.81 41.32
CA ILE A 203 -18.94 42.68 42.61
C ILE A 203 -18.27 44.01 43.03
N SER A 204 -17.74 44.77 42.07
CA SER A 204 -17.10 46.06 42.36
C SER A 204 -18.07 47.16 42.78
N ASN A 205 -19.34 47.08 42.37
CA ASN A 205 -20.39 48.06 42.73
C ASN A 205 -21.05 47.75 44.08
N ASP A 206 -21.00 46.50 44.56
CA ASP A 206 -21.50 46.12 45.90
C ASP A 206 -20.51 46.46 47.04
N LEU A 207 -19.29 46.89 46.70
CA LEU A 207 -18.21 47.25 47.65
C LEU A 207 -18.06 48.77 47.89
N SER A 208 -18.96 49.59 47.32
CA SER A 208 -19.01 51.05 47.48
C SER A 208 -20.29 51.51 48.17
#